data_AF-A0A7V9GL15-F1
#
_entry.id   AF-A0A7V9GL15-F1
#
_cell.length_a   1.000
_cell.length_b   1.000
_cell.length_c   1.000
_cell.angle_alpha   90.00
_cell.angle_beta   90.00
_cell.angle_gamma   90.00
#
_symmetry.space_group_name_H-M   'P 1'
#
loop_
_entity.id
_entity.type
_entity.pdbx_description
1 polymer ?
#
loop_
_entity_poly.entity_id
_entity_poly.type
_entity_poly.pdbx_seq_one_letter_code
_entity_poly.pdbx_strand_id
1 'polypeptide(L)'
;AMILSIKKRHELPPQLTLNIGEEELLSYKAIQQIISKQINGKEWKINRIPAALAKMGAFVQNLFGNNFIKPWMIDIADDHYELDSSKAEKMLEWKPQHRLSTTIPKMIERLKADPEEWYKKNGLKK
;
A
#
# COMPACT_ATOMS: atom_id res chain seq x y z
N ALA A 1 -13.61 -5.44 10.66
CA ALA A 1 -13.08 -5.86 11.96
C ALA A 1 -13.89 -5.28 13.12
N MET A 2 -13.86 -3.96 13.39
CA MET A 2 -14.50 -3.35 14.58
C MET A 2 -15.97 -3.75 14.83
N ILE A 3 -16.83 -3.67 13.81
CA ILE A 3 -18.24 -4.07 13.94
C ILE A 3 -18.37 -5.55 14.32
N LEU A 4 -17.54 -6.43 13.74
CA LEU A 4 -17.54 -7.86 14.07
C LEU A 4 -17.07 -8.08 15.50
N SER A 5 -16.07 -7.33 15.96
CA SER A 5 -15.60 -7.37 17.35
C SER A 5 -16.71 -6.99 18.34
N ILE A 6 -17.51 -5.95 18.04
CA ILE A 6 -18.64 -5.55 18.88
C ILE A 6 -19.72 -6.63 18.91
N LYS A 7 -20.01 -7.27 17.76
CA LYS A 7 -21.00 -8.35 17.67
C LYS A 7 -20.59 -9.56 18.50
N LYS A 8 -19.33 -9.97 18.43
CA LYS A 8 -18.78 -11.14 19.14
C LYS A 8 -18.22 -10.82 20.54
N ARG A 9 -18.46 -9.61 21.08
CA ARG A 9 -17.76 -9.08 22.26
C ARG A 9 -17.75 -9.98 23.51
N HIS A 10 -18.76 -10.84 23.70
CA HIS A 10 -18.83 -11.75 24.86
C HIS A 10 -18.03 -13.05 24.66
N GLU A 11 -17.61 -13.35 23.43
CA GLU A 11 -16.83 -14.53 23.03
C GLU A 11 -15.34 -14.20 22.88
N LEU A 12 -14.98 -12.91 22.93
CA LEU A 12 -13.61 -12.45 22.73
C LEU A 12 -12.88 -12.29 24.06
N PRO A 13 -11.56 -12.54 24.09
CA PRO A 13 -10.75 -12.25 25.27
C PRO A 13 -10.75 -10.73 25.57
N PRO A 14 -10.49 -10.32 26.82
CA PRO A 14 -10.42 -8.91 27.22
C PRO A 14 -9.44 -8.08 26.38
N GLN A 15 -8.38 -8.73 25.87
CA GLN A 15 -7.43 -8.15 24.94
C GLN A 15 -7.25 -9.07 23.73
N LEU A 16 -7.42 -8.51 22.53
CA LEU A 16 -7.28 -9.24 21.28
C LEU A 16 -6.47 -8.43 20.27
N THR A 17 -5.26 -8.90 19.96
CA THR A 17 -4.45 -8.37 18.85
C THR A 17 -4.76 -9.14 17.57
N LEU A 18 -5.10 -8.42 16.51
CA LEU A 18 -5.38 -8.94 15.17
C LEU A 18 -4.63 -8.11 14.13
N ASN A 19 -4.05 -8.80 13.14
CA ASN A 19 -3.62 -8.17 11.90
C ASN A 19 -4.84 -8.03 10.98
N ILE A 20 -5.00 -6.85 10.38
CA ILE A 20 -6.12 -6.54 9.49
C ILE A 20 -5.54 -5.98 8.19
N GLY A 21 -5.62 -6.77 7.13
CA GLY A 21 -5.26 -6.32 5.79
C GLY A 21 -5.42 -7.43 4.76
N GLU A 22 -5.00 -7.15 3.55
CA GLU A 22 -5.01 -8.11 2.45
C GLU A 22 -3.82 -9.07 2.59
N GLU A 23 -4.07 -10.38 2.45
CA GLU A 23 -3.01 -11.40 2.44
C GLU A 23 -2.31 -11.48 1.08
N GLU A 24 -3.02 -11.14 0.00
CA GLU A 24 -2.45 -11.04 -1.34
C GLU A 24 -1.50 -9.83 -1.41
N LEU A 25 -0.21 -10.12 -1.60
CA LEU A 25 0.81 -9.09 -1.74
C LEU A 25 1.05 -8.74 -3.19
N LEU A 26 0.95 -7.46 -3.51
CA LEU A 26 1.47 -6.92 -4.76
C LEU A 26 2.89 -6.41 -4.57
N SER A 27 3.81 -6.89 -5.39
CA SER A 27 5.14 -6.29 -5.48
C SER A 27 5.06 -4.85 -6.00
N TYR A 28 6.04 -4.01 -5.66
CA TYR A 28 6.17 -2.66 -6.24
C TYR A 28 6.14 -2.68 -7.78
N LYS A 29 6.75 -3.70 -8.39
CA LYS A 29 6.73 -3.89 -9.84
C LYS A 29 5.29 -4.11 -10.34
N ALA A 30 4.53 -4.99 -9.70
CA ALA A 30 3.14 -5.25 -10.07
C ALA A 30 2.28 -3.99 -9.93
N ILE A 31 2.43 -3.24 -8.84
CA ILE A 31 1.74 -1.95 -8.63
C ILE A 31 2.06 -0.97 -9.76
N GLN A 32 3.35 -0.78 -10.09
CA GLN A 32 3.78 0.12 -11.17
C GLN A 32 3.27 -0.34 -12.54
N GLN A 33 3.21 -1.65 -12.82
CA GLN A 33 2.64 -2.19 -14.05
C GLN A 33 1.14 -1.90 -14.14
N ILE A 34 0.38 -2.12 -13.06
CA ILE A 34 -1.05 -1.79 -13.00
C ILE A 34 -1.25 -0.30 -13.26
N ILE A 35 -0.51 0.56 -12.57
CA ILE A 35 -0.61 2.02 -12.72
C ILE A 35 -0.27 2.45 -14.15
N SER A 36 0.89 2.02 -14.67
CA SER A 36 1.34 2.43 -16.01
C SER A 36 0.39 1.98 -17.11
N LYS A 37 -0.15 0.76 -17.01
CA LYS A 37 -1.18 0.25 -17.93
C LYS A 37 -2.45 1.09 -17.90
N GLN A 38 -2.90 1.54 -16.73
CA GLN A 38 -4.12 2.35 -16.59
C GLN A 38 -3.93 3.79 -17.07
N ILE A 39 -2.74 4.38 -16.84
CA ILE A 39 -2.43 5.73 -17.30
C ILE A 39 -2.20 5.74 -18.82
N ASN A 40 -1.41 4.81 -19.35
CA ASN A 40 -0.85 4.88 -20.70
C ASN A 40 -1.39 3.82 -21.69
N GLY A 41 -2.29 2.95 -21.25
CA GLY A 41 -2.81 1.82 -22.04
C GLY A 41 -1.81 0.66 -22.22
N LYS A 42 -0.56 0.80 -21.78
CA LYS A 42 0.49 -0.21 -21.87
C LYS A 42 1.39 -0.21 -20.64
N GLU A 43 1.97 -1.36 -20.34
CA GLU A 43 2.98 -1.47 -19.29
C GLU A 43 4.26 -0.74 -19.70
N TRP A 44 4.82 0.01 -18.77
CA TRP A 44 6.10 0.68 -18.97
C TRP A 44 7.26 -0.23 -18.56
N LYS A 45 8.42 -0.01 -19.17
CA LYS A 45 9.66 -0.67 -18.76
C LYS A 45 10.07 -0.12 -17.39
N ILE A 46 10.03 -0.99 -16.38
CA ILE A 46 10.48 -0.67 -15.03
C ILE A 46 11.95 -1.03 -14.90
N ASN A 47 12.79 -0.05 -14.61
CA ASN A 47 14.23 -0.27 -14.37
C ASN A 47 14.47 -0.36 -12.87
N ARG A 48 15.11 -1.43 -12.42
CA ARG A 48 15.49 -1.59 -11.01
C ARG A 48 16.74 -0.76 -10.73
N ILE A 49 16.68 0.08 -9.71
CA ILE A 49 17.84 0.80 -9.20
C ILE A 49 18.51 -0.08 -8.13
N PRO A 50 19.82 -0.36 -8.22
CA PRO A 50 20.52 -1.09 -7.17
C PRO A 50 20.43 -0.38 -5.82
N ALA A 51 20.24 -1.14 -4.74
CA ALA A 51 20.06 -0.58 -3.39
C ALA A 51 21.22 0.33 -2.97
N ALA A 52 22.46 -0.03 -3.29
CA ALA A 52 23.63 0.80 -3.01
C ALA A 52 23.54 2.18 -3.68
N LEU A 53 23.11 2.22 -4.95
CA LEU A 53 22.94 3.48 -5.69
C LEU A 53 21.81 4.32 -5.10
N ALA A 54 20.69 3.69 -4.74
CA ALA A 54 19.58 4.37 -4.08
C ALA A 54 20.00 4.95 -2.72
N LYS A 55 20.77 4.21 -1.90
CA LYS A 55 21.26 4.65 -0.59
C LYS A 55 22.19 5.85 -0.70
N MET A 56 23.12 5.82 -1.64
CA MET A 56 24.00 6.97 -1.91
C MET A 56 23.18 8.20 -2.31
N GLY A 57 22.21 8.04 -3.21
CA GLY A 57 21.30 9.12 -3.59
C GLY A 57 20.52 9.70 -2.42
N ALA A 58 19.93 8.83 -1.58
CA ALA A 58 19.19 9.24 -0.38
C ALA A 58 20.09 9.92 0.66
N PHE A 59 21.33 9.47 0.82
CA PHE A 59 22.31 10.10 1.70
C PHE A 59 22.63 11.52 1.23
N VAL A 60 23.00 11.69 -0.05
CA VAL A 60 23.32 12.99 -0.64
C VAL A 60 22.13 13.94 -0.52
N GLN A 61 20.92 13.48 -0.85
CA GLN A 61 19.70 14.27 -0.69
C GLN A 61 19.46 14.72 0.76
N ASN A 62 19.77 13.88 1.76
CA ASN A 62 19.62 14.25 3.17
C ASN A 62 20.63 15.32 3.64
N LEU A 63 21.75 15.49 2.95
CA LEU A 63 22.70 16.57 3.28
C LEU A 63 22.14 17.96 2.94
N PHE A 64 21.22 18.04 1.97
CA PHE A 64 20.66 19.31 1.50
C PHE A 64 19.27 19.61 2.08
N GLY A 65 18.80 18.83 3.06
CA GLY A 65 17.54 19.09 3.76
C GLY A 65 16.93 17.85 4.41
N ASN A 66 15.79 18.04 5.07
CA ASN A 66 15.02 16.96 5.69
C ASN A 66 14.19 16.18 4.65
N ASN A 67 14.88 15.41 3.82
CA ASN A 67 14.20 14.53 2.88
C ASN A 67 13.49 13.38 3.61
N PHE A 68 12.30 13.03 3.13
CA PHE A 68 11.45 11.99 3.71
C PHE A 68 12.11 10.61 3.62
N ILE A 69 12.76 10.32 2.49
CA ILE A 69 13.41 9.04 2.24
C ILE A 69 14.76 9.00 2.97
N LYS A 70 14.89 8.10 3.93
CA LYS A 70 16.14 7.82 4.64
C LYS A 70 16.82 6.56 4.10
N PRO A 71 18.16 6.45 4.16
CA PRO A 71 18.87 5.28 3.65
C PRO A 71 18.40 3.94 4.23
N TRP A 72 18.01 3.90 5.51
CA TRP A 72 17.49 2.69 6.16
C TRP A 72 16.12 2.24 5.61
N MET A 73 15.32 3.15 5.04
CA MET A 73 14.02 2.80 4.43
C MET A 73 14.20 1.97 3.15
N ILE A 74 15.37 2.06 2.50
CA ILE A 74 15.68 1.30 1.29
C ILE A 74 15.89 -0.18 1.61
N ASP A 75 16.45 -0.48 2.79
CA ASP A 75 16.60 -1.86 3.24
C ASP A 75 15.24 -2.53 3.45
N ILE A 76 14.28 -1.79 4.02
CA ILE A 76 12.92 -2.27 4.31
C ILE A 76 12.06 -2.32 3.04
N ALA A 77 12.39 -1.55 2.00
CA ALA A 77 11.60 -1.50 0.77
C ALA A 77 11.67 -2.80 -0.05
N ASP A 78 12.74 -3.60 0.09
CA ASP A 78 12.88 -4.89 -0.58
C ASP A 78 12.35 -6.06 0.26
N ASP A 79 11.96 -5.83 1.52
CA ASP A 79 11.44 -6.87 2.42
C ASP A 79 10.03 -7.32 2.00
N HIS A 80 9.82 -8.64 2.03
CA HIS A 80 8.52 -9.25 1.76
C HIS A 80 7.76 -9.48 3.08
N TYR A 81 6.89 -8.54 3.45
CA TYR A 81 6.05 -8.66 4.65
C TYR A 81 4.73 -9.35 4.33
N GLU A 82 4.69 -10.67 4.47
CA GLU A 82 3.43 -11.42 4.47
C GLU A 82 2.59 -11.05 5.69
N LEU A 83 1.37 -10.58 5.42
CA LEU A 83 0.41 -10.23 6.47
C LEU A 83 -0.50 -11.42 6.75
N ASP A 84 -0.32 -12.06 7.90
CA ASP A 84 -1.20 -13.13 8.35
C ASP A 84 -2.48 -12.58 9.00
N SER A 85 -3.60 -12.67 8.28
CA SER A 85 -4.94 -12.30 8.77
C SER A 85 -5.74 -13.51 9.28
N SER A 86 -5.14 -14.71 9.37
CA SER A 86 -5.82 -15.96 9.78
C SER A 86 -6.48 -15.85 11.14
N LYS A 87 -5.87 -15.09 12.08
CA LYS A 87 -6.46 -14.89 13.41
C LYS A 87 -7.73 -14.05 13.35
N ALA A 88 -7.79 -13.06 12.46
CA ALA A 88 -8.99 -12.26 12.25
C ALA A 88 -10.09 -13.08 11.58
N GLU A 89 -9.75 -13.97 10.64
CA GLU A 89 -10.69 -14.91 10.05
C GLU A 89 -11.24 -15.88 11.11
N LYS A 90 -10.37 -16.54 11.89
CA LYS A 90 -10.80 -17.52 12.90
C LYS A 90 -11.66 -16.91 14.01
N MET A 91 -11.26 -15.75 14.53
CA MET A 91 -11.94 -15.14 15.69
C MET A 91 -13.18 -14.36 15.29
N LEU A 92 -13.14 -13.66 14.15
CA LEU A 92 -14.19 -12.72 13.76
C LEU A 92 -14.94 -13.10 12.48
N GLU A 93 -14.53 -14.16 11.78
CA GLU A 93 -14.93 -14.46 10.40
C GLU A 93 -14.65 -13.28 9.46
N TRP A 94 -13.61 -12.49 9.79
CA TRP A 94 -13.26 -11.31 9.02
C TRP A 94 -12.45 -11.69 7.78
N LYS A 95 -12.78 -11.04 6.65
CA LYS A 95 -12.03 -11.11 5.40
C LYS A 95 -11.88 -9.70 4.80
N PRO A 96 -10.81 -9.43 4.03
CA PRO A 96 -10.65 -8.17 3.32
C PRO A 96 -11.78 -8.01 2.28
N GLN A 97 -12.43 -6.84 2.29
CA GLN A 97 -13.52 -6.52 1.35
C GLN A 97 -13.02 -5.82 0.07
N HIS A 98 -11.81 -5.27 0.13
CA HIS A 98 -11.17 -4.58 -0.97
C HIS A 98 -9.79 -5.19 -1.20
N ARG A 99 -9.38 -5.20 -2.47
CA ARG A 99 -8.06 -5.66 -2.90
C ARG A 99 -7.35 -4.54 -3.63
N LEU A 100 -6.08 -4.32 -3.35
CA LEU A 100 -5.27 -3.31 -4.02
C LEU A 100 -5.27 -3.51 -5.54
N SER A 101 -5.15 -4.75 -6.00
CA SER A 101 -5.13 -5.14 -7.41
C SER A 101 -6.37 -4.66 -8.19
N THR A 102 -7.53 -4.59 -7.53
CA THR A 102 -8.79 -4.14 -8.13
C THR A 102 -9.15 -2.70 -7.79
N THR A 103 -8.56 -2.14 -6.73
CA THR A 103 -8.87 -0.79 -6.25
C THR A 103 -8.03 0.25 -6.98
N ILE A 104 -6.74 -0.01 -7.23
CA ILE A 104 -5.85 0.92 -7.94
C ILE A 104 -6.41 1.30 -9.33
N PRO A 105 -6.86 0.36 -10.18
CA PRO A 105 -7.45 0.72 -11.47
C PRO A 105 -8.64 1.69 -11.35
N LYS A 106 -9.54 1.46 -10.38
CA LYS A 106 -10.71 2.32 -10.13
C LYS A 106 -10.30 3.71 -9.63
N MET A 107 -9.22 3.80 -8.84
CA MET A 107 -8.69 5.08 -8.39
C MET A 107 -8.15 5.90 -9.57
N ILE A 108 -7.44 5.26 -10.49
CA ILE A 108 -6.88 5.91 -11.69
C ILE A 108 -7.98 6.30 -12.67
N GLU A 109 -9.00 5.47 -12.85
CA GLU A 109 -10.18 5.80 -13.64
C GLU A 109 -10.84 7.10 -13.14
N ARG A 110 -11.07 7.20 -11.82
CA ARG A 110 -11.64 8.41 -11.20
C ARG A 110 -10.72 9.62 -11.34
N LEU A 111 -9.41 9.44 -11.20
CA LEU A 111 -8.42 10.49 -11.44
C LEU A 111 -8.51 11.01 -12.88
N LYS A 112 -8.65 10.12 -13.86
CA LYS A 112 -8.74 10.50 -15.28
C LYS A 112 -10.07 11.18 -15.64
N ALA A 113 -11.15 10.80 -14.97
CA ALA A 113 -12.48 11.35 -15.22
C ALA A 113 -12.59 12.83 -14.80
N ASP A 114 -12.05 13.19 -13.63
CA ASP A 114 -12.01 14.56 -13.15
C ASP A 114 -10.78 14.75 -12.24
N PRO A 115 -9.63 15.16 -12.80
CA PRO A 115 -8.42 15.34 -12.00
C PRO A 115 -8.60 16.39 -10.92
N GLU A 116 -9.21 17.55 -11.23
CA GLU A 116 -9.28 18.65 -10.27
C GLU A 116 -10.11 18.30 -9.05
N GLU A 117 -11.29 17.72 -9.26
CA GLU A 117 -12.13 17.25 -8.16
C GLU A 117 -11.49 16.07 -7.43
N TRP A 118 -10.76 15.19 -8.13
CA TRP A 118 -10.03 14.10 -7.48
C TRP A 118 -8.95 14.60 -6.53
N TYR A 119 -8.11 15.54 -6.96
CA TYR A 119 -7.08 16.14 -6.10
C TYR A 119 -7.71 16.84 -4.89
N LYS A 120 -8.77 17.63 -5.13
CA LYS A 120 -9.51 18.34 -4.07
C LYS A 120 -10.13 17.38 -3.05
N LYS A 121 -10.84 16.33 -3.49
CA LYS A 121 -11.49 15.34 -2.62
C LYS A 121 -10.49 14.58 -1.75
N ASN A 122 -9.28 14.34 -2.27
CA ASN A 122 -8.24 13.61 -1.55
C ASN A 122 -7.28 14.54 -0.77
N GLY A 123 -7.53 15.85 -0.74
CA GLY A 123 -6.68 16.82 -0.02
C GLY A 123 -5.26 16.94 -0.59
N LEU A 124 -5.09 16.65 -1.88
CA LEU A 124 -3.80 16.67 -2.56
C LEU A 124 -3.62 18.00 -3.31
N LYS A 125 -2.40 18.54 -3.26
CA LYS A 125 -2.03 19.69 -4.09
C LYS A 125 -1.63 19.19 -5.48
N LYS A 126 -2.05 19.91 -6.52
CA LYS A 126 -1.66 19.67 -7.91
C LYS A 126 -0.25 20.16 -8.16
#